data_AF-A0A196SB07-F1
#
_entry.id   AF-A0A196SB07-F1
#
_cell.length_a   1.000
_cell.length_b   1.000
_cell.length_c   1.000
_cell.angle_alpha   90.00
_cell.angle_beta   90.00
_cell.angle_gamma   90.00
#
_symmetry.space_group_name_H-M   'P 1'
#
loop_
_entity.id
_entity.type
_entity.pdbx_description
1 polymer ?
#
loop_
_entity_poly.entity_id
_entity_poly.type
_entity_poly.pdbx_seq_one_letter_code
_entity_poly.pdbx_strand_id
1 'polypeptide(L)'
;MDDGDWCSNSLARESNLIIQCDENAQKDFVVLSLSELETCHYEIKAVSPLVCRIDPSERESNPMQRPVVTGEERNEPEEDSEAEELLEENRRDRMGEFDYEMDGEFPPSRREELMHMGRDEIRRRIMKLKRELRELERYAAYK
;
A
#
# COMPACT_ATOMS: atom_id res chain seq x y z
N MET A 1 5.72 5.38 10.04
CA MET A 1 4.38 5.42 9.43
C MET A 1 3.47 6.05 10.45
N ASP A 2 3.03 7.26 10.15
CA ASP A 2 2.12 8.11 10.91
C ASP A 2 0.69 8.01 10.35
N ASP A 3 -0.30 8.51 11.12
CA ASP A 3 -1.72 8.60 10.74
C ASP A 3 -2.48 7.26 10.54
N GLY A 4 -2.19 6.25 11.36
CA GLY A 4 -2.98 5.02 11.41
C GLY A 4 -4.38 5.19 12.04
N ASP A 5 -5.20 4.13 12.00
CA ASP A 5 -6.54 4.14 12.58
C ASP A 5 -6.56 4.59 14.05
N TRP A 6 -7.63 5.29 14.43
CA TRP A 6 -7.82 5.77 15.80
C TRP A 6 -7.77 4.64 16.84
N CYS A 7 -6.96 4.87 17.85
CA CYS A 7 -6.85 4.07 19.05
C CYS A 7 -7.93 4.45 20.07
N SER A 8 -8.22 3.56 21.02
CA SER A 8 -9.22 3.79 22.07
C SER A 8 -8.94 5.02 22.94
N ASN A 9 -7.69 5.50 22.98
CA ASN A 9 -7.25 6.71 23.69
C ASN A 9 -7.32 7.99 22.82
N SER A 10 -7.99 7.95 21.67
CA SER A 10 -8.08 9.07 20.70
C SER A 10 -6.72 9.54 20.15
N LEU A 11 -5.72 8.68 20.13
CA LEU A 11 -4.49 8.88 19.34
C LEU A 11 -4.55 8.04 18.06
N ALA A 12 -4.00 8.55 16.96
CA ALA A 12 -3.79 7.75 15.76
C ALA A 12 -2.70 6.70 16.05
N ARG A 13 -2.82 5.50 15.48
CA ARG A 13 -1.77 4.49 15.60
C ARG A 13 -0.53 4.94 14.83
N GLU A 14 0.63 4.78 15.45
CA GLU A 14 1.93 5.08 14.85
C GLU A 14 2.81 3.84 14.84
N SER A 15 3.62 3.68 13.80
CA SER A 15 4.63 2.61 13.76
C SER A 15 5.99 3.09 13.25
N ASN A 16 7.03 2.62 13.94
CA ASN A 16 8.42 2.84 13.61
C ASN A 16 9.01 1.56 13.02
N LEU A 17 9.41 1.63 11.75
CA LEU A 17 10.02 0.51 11.04
C LEU A 17 11.54 0.66 11.00
N ILE A 18 12.25 -0.27 11.64
CA ILE A 18 13.70 -0.34 11.67
C ILE A 18 14.13 -1.50 10.78
N ILE A 19 14.80 -1.18 9.67
CA ILE A 19 15.30 -2.19 8.72
C ILE A 19 16.82 -2.29 8.85
N GLN A 20 17.29 -3.49 9.19
CA GLN A 20 18.72 -3.84 9.22
C GLN A 20 19.14 -4.54 7.94
N CYS A 21 20.39 -4.36 7.54
CA CYS A 21 20.98 -5.08 6.42
C CYS A 21 21.26 -6.53 6.82
N ASP A 22 20.81 -7.48 5.99
CA ASP A 22 21.24 -8.87 6.02
C ASP A 22 21.36 -9.41 4.59
N GLU A 23 22.59 -9.60 4.11
CA GLU A 23 22.87 -10.13 2.77
C GLU A 23 22.46 -11.60 2.61
N ASN A 24 22.33 -12.33 3.71
CA ASN A 24 21.96 -13.75 3.71
C ASN A 24 20.46 -13.97 3.85
N ALA A 25 19.67 -12.90 3.99
CA ALA A 25 18.23 -13.00 4.06
C ALA A 25 17.70 -13.62 2.75
N GLN A 26 17.04 -14.76 2.88
CA GLN A 26 16.49 -15.52 1.73
C GLN A 26 15.33 -14.80 1.04
N LYS A 27 14.70 -13.86 1.74
CA LYS A 27 13.58 -13.05 1.25
C LYS A 27 13.98 -11.59 1.26
N ASP A 28 13.40 -10.83 0.35
CA ASP A 28 13.64 -9.38 0.22
C ASP A 28 13.30 -8.60 1.49
N PHE A 29 12.40 -9.12 2.33
CA PHE A 29 12.03 -8.49 3.59
C PHE A 29 11.57 -9.56 4.59
N VAL A 30 12.15 -9.56 5.79
CA VAL A 30 11.82 -10.49 6.87
C VAL A 30 11.60 -9.71 8.15
N VAL A 31 10.40 -9.81 8.74
CA VAL A 31 10.09 -9.21 10.05
C VAL A 31 10.69 -10.10 11.14
N LEU A 32 11.54 -9.52 11.98
CA LEU A 32 12.14 -10.19 13.13
C LEU A 32 11.28 -10.05 14.39
N SER A 33 10.72 -8.86 14.62
CA SER A 33 9.90 -8.60 15.79
C SER A 33 8.89 -7.48 15.55
N LEU A 34 7.77 -7.58 16.25
CA LEU A 34 6.75 -6.55 16.38
C LEU A 34 6.49 -6.35 17.88
N SER A 35 6.68 -5.12 18.36
CA SER A 35 6.49 -4.76 19.76
C SER A 35 5.64 -3.51 19.88
N GLU A 36 4.73 -3.49 20.85
CA GLU A 36 4.00 -2.28 21.24
C GLU A 36 4.76 -1.64 22.41
N LEU A 37 5.42 -0.50 22.16
CA LEU A 37 6.24 0.18 23.17
C LEU A 37 5.35 0.97 24.14
N GLU A 38 4.36 1.64 23.58
CA GLU A 38 3.29 2.33 24.29
C GLU A 38 1.98 1.99 23.58
N THR A 39 0.85 2.16 24.27
CA THR A 39 -0.45 1.90 23.65
C THR A 39 -0.57 2.68 22.33
N CYS A 40 -0.74 1.93 21.24
CA CYS A 40 -0.84 2.43 19.87
C CYS A 40 0.43 3.01 19.23
N HIS A 41 1.60 2.73 19.81
CA HIS A 41 2.91 2.97 19.20
C HIS A 41 3.66 1.64 19.03
N TYR A 42 3.92 1.29 17.78
CA TYR A 42 4.54 0.00 17.42
C TYR A 42 5.97 0.18 16.93
N GLU A 43 6.86 -0.70 17.35
CA GLU A 43 8.21 -0.85 16.80
C GLU A 43 8.29 -2.17 16.02
N ILE A 44 8.66 -2.07 14.74
CA ILE A 44 8.83 -3.20 13.83
C ILE A 44 10.32 -3.30 13.50
N LYS A 45 10.93 -4.45 13.80
CA LYS A 45 12.30 -4.75 13.37
C LYS A 45 12.24 -5.73 12.22
N ALA A 46 12.93 -5.40 11.14
CA ALA A 46 13.01 -6.24 9.97
C ALA A 46 14.44 -6.27 9.43
N VAL A 47 14.73 -7.29 8.63
CA VAL A 47 15.95 -7.40 7.85
C VAL A 47 15.64 -7.46 6.37
N SER A 48 16.52 -6.90 5.55
CA SER A 48 16.41 -6.89 4.10
C SER A 48 17.79 -6.81 3.45
N PRO A 49 18.06 -7.60 2.39
CA PRO A 49 19.30 -7.45 1.62
C PRO A 49 19.30 -6.16 0.78
N LEU A 50 18.14 -5.54 0.56
CA LEU A 50 17.99 -4.34 -0.28
C LEU A 50 18.68 -3.12 0.34
N VAL A 51 18.67 -3.00 1.67
CA VAL A 51 19.25 -1.85 2.37
C VAL A 51 20.76 -1.94 2.57
N CYS A 52 21.38 -3.07 2.21
CA CYS A 52 22.83 -3.29 2.31
C CYS A 52 23.63 -2.48 1.28
N ARG A 53 23.01 -2.17 0.13
CA ARG A 53 23.66 -1.46 -0.99
C ARG A 53 23.55 0.07 -0.88
N ILE A 54 22.88 0.56 0.16
CA ILE A 54 22.70 1.99 0.41
C ILE A 54 23.88 2.44 1.26
N ASP A 55 24.66 3.40 0.76
CA ASP A 55 25.78 3.96 1.51
C ASP A 55 25.25 4.61 2.80
N PRO A 56 25.81 4.31 3.99
CA PRO A 56 25.37 4.91 5.24
C PRO A 56 25.47 6.45 5.24
N SER A 57 26.34 7.05 4.42
CA SER A 57 26.46 8.50 4.27
C SER A 57 25.27 9.14 3.54
N GLU A 58 24.54 8.39 2.71
CA GLU A 58 23.31 8.88 2.07
C GLU A 58 22.15 9.00 3.06
N ARG A 59 22.23 8.31 4.22
CA ARG A 59 21.18 8.33 5.26
C ARG A 59 21.11 9.64 6.02
N GLU A 60 22.20 10.40 6.11
CA GLU A 60 22.25 11.71 6.78
C GLU A 60 21.73 12.86 5.88
N SER A 61 21.59 12.61 4.57
CA SER A 61 20.93 13.54 3.67
C SER A 61 19.41 13.39 3.79
N ASN A 62 18.78 14.32 4.50
CA ASN A 62 17.33 14.40 4.68
C ASN A 62 16.57 14.18 3.34
N PRO A 63 15.84 13.07 3.14
CA PRO A 63 15.14 12.82 1.87
C PRO A 63 13.94 13.75 1.65
N MET A 64 13.54 14.55 2.64
CA MET A 64 12.36 15.42 2.58
C MET A 64 12.63 16.84 2.03
N GLN A 65 13.82 17.13 1.49
CA GLN A 65 14.10 18.42 0.86
C GLN A 65 14.61 18.27 -0.57
N ARG A 66 13.81 17.68 -1.46
CA ARG A 66 13.85 18.08 -2.86
C ARG A 66 12.86 19.23 -3.02
N PRO A 67 13.31 20.47 -3.30
CA PRO A 67 12.37 21.53 -3.63
C PRO A 67 11.60 21.10 -4.88
N VAL A 68 10.28 21.03 -4.76
CA VAL A 68 9.38 20.93 -5.91
C VAL A 68 9.56 22.22 -6.69
N VAL A 69 10.32 22.15 -7.77
CA VAL A 69 10.40 23.22 -8.75
C VAL A 69 9.03 23.26 -9.43
N THR A 70 8.18 24.18 -8.98
CA THR A 70 6.98 24.59 -9.72
C THR A 70 7.47 25.44 -10.88
N GLY A 71 7.80 24.78 -11.99
CA GLY A 71 8.05 25.44 -13.26
C GLY A 71 6.71 25.76 -13.93
N GLU A 72 6.40 27.04 -14.02
CA GLU A 72 5.36 27.59 -14.89
C GLU A 72 5.58 27.18 -16.36
N GLU A 73 4.46 27.13 -17.09
CA GLU A 73 4.27 26.72 -18.48
C GLU A 73 5.45 27.01 -19.43
N ARG A 74 5.84 25.98 -20.20
CA ARG A 74 6.15 26.11 -21.64
C ARG A 74 6.33 24.76 -22.34
N ASN A 75 5.47 24.57 -23.35
CA ASN A 75 5.60 23.76 -24.57
C ASN A 75 5.74 22.24 -24.43
N GLU A 76 4.68 21.55 -24.86
CA GLU A 76 4.71 20.15 -25.30
C GLU A 76 5.66 19.97 -26.49
N PRO A 77 6.42 18.87 -26.53
CA PRO A 77 6.73 18.20 -27.78
C PRO A 77 6.02 16.84 -27.84
N GLU A 78 5.40 16.61 -28.99
CA GLU A 78 4.70 15.40 -29.41
C GLU A 78 5.62 14.16 -29.47
N GLU A 79 5.04 13.01 -29.11
CA GLU A 79 5.29 11.61 -29.51
C GLU A 79 6.71 11.03 -29.54
N ASP A 80 6.88 9.87 -28.87
CA ASP A 80 7.63 8.73 -29.42
C ASP A 80 6.97 7.42 -28.93
N SER A 81 6.33 6.71 -29.86
CA SER A 81 5.50 5.51 -29.66
C SER A 81 6.26 4.22 -29.35
N GLU A 82 7.59 4.27 -29.19
CA GLU A 82 8.43 3.08 -28.99
C GLU A 82 8.66 2.72 -27.51
N ALA A 83 8.41 3.65 -26.58
CA ALA A 83 8.62 3.41 -25.15
C ALA A 83 7.51 2.58 -24.47
N GLU A 84 6.32 2.54 -25.07
CA GLU A 84 5.15 1.86 -24.49
C GLU A 84 5.18 0.34 -24.74
N GLU A 85 5.76 -0.10 -25.87
CA GLU A 85 5.84 -1.52 -26.23
C GLU A 85 6.85 -2.29 -25.35
N LEU A 86 7.98 -1.67 -25.00
CA LEU A 86 8.99 -2.23 -24.10
C LEU A 86 8.53 -2.37 -22.63
N LEU A 87 7.52 -1.59 -22.22
CA LEU A 87 6.92 -1.66 -20.88
C LEU A 87 5.87 -2.77 -20.77
N GLU A 88 5.22 -3.15 -21.87
CA GLU A 88 4.29 -4.29 -21.90
C GLU A 88 5.01 -5.64 -21.97
N GLU A 89 6.13 -5.74 -22.71
CA GLU A 89 6.95 -6.97 -22.78
C GLU A 89 7.50 -7.37 -21.41
N ASN A 90 8.06 -6.41 -20.65
CA ASN A 90 8.52 -6.64 -19.27
C ASN A 90 7.39 -7.06 -18.30
N ARG A 91 6.14 -6.76 -18.63
CA ARG A 91 4.98 -7.10 -17.80
C ARG A 91 4.50 -8.53 -18.03
N ARG A 92 4.67 -9.08 -19.24
CA ARG A 92 4.28 -10.47 -19.56
C ARG A 92 5.27 -11.49 -19.01
N ASP A 93 6.56 -11.19 -18.99
CA ASP A 93 7.59 -12.10 -18.47
C ASP A 93 7.58 -12.26 -16.94
N ARG A 94 6.88 -11.39 -16.20
CA ARG A 94 6.74 -11.44 -14.74
C ARG A 94 5.49 -12.17 -14.23
N MET A 95 4.73 -12.85 -15.08
CA MET A 95 3.73 -13.84 -14.63
C MET A 95 4.38 -15.22 -14.49
N GLY A 96 5.37 -15.31 -13.62
CA GLY A 96 5.79 -16.57 -13.02
C GLY A 96 4.83 -16.91 -11.88
N GLU A 97 4.10 -18.00 -12.07
CA GLU A 97 3.41 -18.86 -11.09
C GLU A 97 3.74 -18.53 -9.62
N PHE A 98 2.80 -17.88 -8.94
CA PHE A 98 2.90 -17.57 -7.51
C PHE A 98 1.97 -18.53 -6.75
N ASP A 99 2.52 -19.67 -6.37
CA ASP A 99 1.83 -20.65 -5.53
C ASP A 99 1.87 -20.17 -4.08
N TYR A 100 0.74 -19.68 -3.57
CA TYR A 100 0.56 -19.42 -2.14
C TYR A 100 -0.07 -20.67 -1.50
N GLU A 101 0.71 -21.49 -0.80
CA GLU A 101 0.18 -22.44 0.18
C GLU A 101 -0.31 -21.63 1.39
N MET A 102 -1.63 -21.46 1.51
CA MET A 102 -2.30 -20.75 2.60
C MET A 102 -2.76 -21.75 3.66
N ASP A 103 -1.93 -21.96 4.68
CA ASP A 103 -2.30 -22.69 5.89
C ASP A 103 -3.05 -21.73 6.83
N GLY A 104 -4.38 -21.65 6.69
CA GLY A 104 -5.20 -20.86 7.60
C GLY A 104 -6.66 -20.82 7.22
N GLU A 105 -7.48 -21.60 7.94
CA GLU A 105 -8.93 -21.63 7.85
C GLU A 105 -9.54 -20.28 8.28
N PHE A 106 -9.69 -19.37 7.31
CA PHE A 106 -10.51 -18.17 7.44
C PHE A 106 -11.97 -18.51 7.06
N PRO A 107 -12.99 -18.09 7.83
CA PRO A 107 -14.37 -18.43 7.55
C PRO A 107 -14.84 -17.87 6.18
N PRO A 108 -15.43 -18.68 5.28
CA PRO A 108 -15.56 -18.34 3.86
C PRO A 108 -16.76 -17.45 3.49
N SER A 109 -17.54 -16.94 4.43
CA SER A 109 -18.92 -16.54 4.12
C SER A 109 -19.12 -15.18 3.41
N ARG A 110 -18.08 -14.38 3.15
CA ARG A 110 -18.21 -13.14 2.33
C ARG A 110 -17.31 -13.07 1.10
N ARG A 111 -16.24 -13.86 1.06
CA ARG A 111 -15.24 -13.78 -0.02
C ARG A 111 -15.71 -14.54 -1.27
N GLU A 112 -16.37 -15.68 -1.09
CA GLU A 112 -16.89 -16.48 -2.22
C GLU A 112 -18.04 -15.79 -2.96
N GLU A 113 -18.93 -15.08 -2.26
CA GLU A 113 -20.02 -14.35 -2.93
C GLU A 113 -19.50 -13.26 -3.88
N LEU A 114 -18.39 -12.59 -3.55
CA LEU A 114 -17.82 -11.56 -4.41
C LEU A 114 -17.01 -12.10 -5.59
N MET A 115 -16.47 -13.32 -5.48
CA MET A 115 -15.70 -13.94 -6.58
C MET A 115 -16.59 -14.50 -7.69
N HIS A 116 -17.86 -14.77 -7.42
CA HIS A 116 -18.83 -15.27 -8.41
C HIS A 116 -19.77 -14.21 -9.00
N MET A 117 -19.78 -12.99 -8.45
CA MET A 117 -20.59 -11.90 -9.00
C MET A 117 -19.88 -11.25 -10.20
N GLY A 118 -20.56 -11.20 -11.35
CA GLY A 118 -20.07 -10.46 -12.51
C GLY A 118 -19.91 -8.97 -12.20
N ARG A 119 -18.97 -8.28 -12.88
CA ARG A 119 -18.66 -6.85 -12.66
C ARG A 119 -19.92 -5.96 -12.68
N ASP A 120 -20.94 -6.33 -13.47
CA ASP A 120 -22.20 -5.59 -13.58
C ASP A 120 -23.13 -5.77 -12.37
N GLU A 121 -23.04 -6.91 -11.68
CA GLU A 121 -23.76 -7.15 -10.44
C GLU A 121 -23.14 -6.38 -9.28
N ILE A 122 -21.80 -6.37 -9.22
CA ILE A 122 -21.04 -5.55 -8.27
C ILE A 122 -21.37 -4.06 -8.49
N ARG A 123 -21.38 -3.58 -9.74
CA ARG A 123 -21.76 -2.20 -10.08
C ARG A 123 -23.18 -1.85 -9.62
N ARG A 124 -24.15 -2.74 -9.84
CA ARG A 124 -25.54 -2.53 -9.38
C ARG A 124 -25.62 -2.43 -7.85
N ARG A 125 -24.89 -3.27 -7.13
CA ARG A 125 -24.88 -3.29 -5.67
C ARG A 125 -24.23 -2.03 -5.08
N ILE A 126 -23.13 -1.56 -5.68
CA ILE A 126 -22.50 -0.28 -5.34
C ILE A 126 -23.45 0.89 -5.58
N MET A 127 -24.16 0.91 -6.71
CA MET A 127 -25.11 1.99 -7.03
C MET A 127 -26.27 2.03 -6.03
N LYS A 128 -26.77 0.87 -5.59
CA LYS A 128 -27.81 0.78 -4.57
C LYS A 128 -27.33 1.34 -3.22
N LEU A 129 -26.16 0.91 -2.75
CA LEU A 129 -25.58 1.40 -1.51
C LEU A 129 -25.29 2.90 -1.54
N LYS A 130 -24.79 3.43 -2.65
CA LYS A 130 -24.60 4.89 -2.83
C LYS A 130 -25.91 5.67 -2.73
N ARG A 131 -27.04 5.08 -3.14
CA ARG A 131 -28.35 5.73 -3.02
C ARG A 131 -28.82 5.77 -1.56
N GLU A 132 -28.69 4.66 -0.86
CA GLU A 132 -29.06 4.54 0.56
C GLU A 132 -28.20 5.49 1.42
N LEU A 133 -26.90 5.58 1.13
CA LEU A 133 -26.00 6.51 1.82
C LEU A 133 -26.42 7.97 1.65
N ARG A 134 -26.76 8.40 0.42
CA ARG A 134 -27.28 9.75 0.15
C ARG A 134 -28.62 10.05 0.82
N GLU A 135 -29.43 9.03 1.08
CA GLU A 135 -30.67 9.21 1.84
C GLU A 135 -30.37 9.42 3.32
N LEU A 136 -29.46 8.63 3.90
CA LEU A 136 -28.99 8.80 5.28
C LEU A 136 -28.29 10.14 5.51
N GLU A 137 -27.42 10.58 4.60
CA GLU A 137 -26.78 11.89 4.65
C GLU A 137 -27.80 13.03 4.65
N ARG A 138 -28.87 12.91 3.84
CA ARG A 138 -29.97 13.86 3.86
C ARG A 138 -30.72 13.85 5.19
N TYR A 139 -31.02 12.68 5.75
CA TYR A 139 -31.64 12.59 7.08
C TYR A 139 -30.75 13.16 8.20
N ALA A 140 -29.43 13.01 8.08
CA ALA A 140 -28.47 13.58 9.02
C ALA A 140 -28.39 15.12 8.92
N ALA A 141 -28.58 15.70 7.73
CA ALA A 141 -28.55 17.15 7.52
C ALA A 141 -29.80 17.90 8.05
N TYR A 142 -30.88 17.19 8.41
CA TYR A 142 -32.12 17.76 8.97
C TYR A 142 -32.23 17.60 10.50
N LYS A 143 -31.19 17.10 11.18
CA LYS A 143 -31.08 17.02 12.64
C LYS A 143 -30.06 18.02 13.15
#